data_AF-A0A0A8K6S0-F1
#
_entry.id   AF-A0A0A8K6S0-F1
#
_cell.length_a   1.000
_cell.length_b   1.000
_cell.length_c   1.000
_cell.angle_alpha   90.00
_cell.angle_beta   90.00
_cell.angle_gamma   90.00
#
_symmetry.space_group_name_H-M   'P 1'
#
loop_
_entity.id
_entity.type
_entity.pdbx_description
1 polymer ?
#
loop_
_entity_poly.entity_id
_entity_poly.type
_entity_poly.pdbx_seq_one_letter_code
_entity_poly.pdbx_strand_id
1 'polypeptide(L)'
;MLRGLMIDRLALMEQVAAYKWNSKLPIDDPVREENVLKATMARARSAGLDQETARRFIVSQMEAAKSVQRYYFAKWQDQGATHVTGASDLVTELRPRIGALSARLIAAMAEGGSQLEECSAVTVLRPVPPALSDVPRAWNIAVDGVLGEHGGCP
;
A
#
# COMPACT_ATOMS: atom_id res chain seq x y z
N MET A 1 -2.06 9.67 11.79
CA MET A 1 -2.13 10.53 10.59
C MET A 1 -1.75 9.73 9.35
N LEU A 2 -2.27 10.08 8.16
CA LEU A 2 -2.23 9.31 6.89
C LEU A 2 -0.90 8.57 6.61
N ARG A 3 0.23 9.27 6.69
CA ARG A 3 1.58 8.72 6.47
C ARG A 3 1.84 7.44 7.26
N GLY A 4 1.52 7.43 8.55
CA GLY A 4 1.75 6.27 9.42
C GLY A 4 0.93 5.06 8.99
N LEU A 5 -0.33 5.27 8.59
CA LEU A 5 -1.20 4.19 8.10
C LEU A 5 -0.66 3.57 6.80
N MET A 6 -0.05 4.38 5.93
CA MET A 6 0.58 3.90 4.69
C MET A 6 1.81 3.04 5.02
N ILE A 7 2.63 3.48 5.97
CA ILE A 7 3.78 2.73 6.47
C ILE A 7 3.32 1.38 7.02
N ASP A 8 2.37 1.39 7.96
CA ASP A 8 1.84 0.19 8.59
C ASP A 8 1.30 -0.81 7.56
N ARG A 9 0.57 -0.32 6.55
CA ARG A 9 0.01 -1.16 5.50
C ARG A 9 1.09 -1.78 4.63
N LEU A 10 2.11 -1.01 4.23
CA LEU A 10 3.21 -1.52 3.40
C LEU A 10 4.15 -2.46 4.16
N ALA A 11 4.34 -2.24 5.47
CA ALA A 11 5.14 -3.12 6.33
C ALA A 11 4.58 -4.55 6.41
N LEU A 12 3.26 -4.75 6.19
CA LEU A 12 2.66 -6.09 6.12
C LEU A 12 3.03 -6.85 4.84
N MET A 13 3.56 -6.19 3.81
CA MET A 13 3.74 -6.80 2.49
C MET A 13 4.93 -7.75 2.43
N GLU A 14 5.91 -7.63 3.33
CA GLU A 14 6.93 -8.66 3.52
C GLU A 14 6.30 -9.98 3.97
N GLN A 15 5.38 -9.93 4.94
CA GLN A 15 4.69 -11.13 5.43
C GLN A 15 3.77 -11.74 4.37
N VAL A 16 3.09 -10.90 3.57
CA VAL A 16 2.32 -11.37 2.40
C VAL A 16 3.25 -12.04 1.39
N ALA A 17 4.42 -11.44 1.12
CA ALA A 17 5.41 -12.03 0.23
C ALA A 17 5.88 -13.39 0.77
N ALA A 18 6.20 -13.49 2.06
CA ALA A 18 6.69 -14.71 2.68
C ALA A 18 5.66 -15.85 2.58
N TYR A 19 4.39 -15.56 2.88
CA TYR A 19 3.32 -16.54 2.72
C TYR A 19 3.19 -17.01 1.27
N LYS A 20 3.19 -16.08 0.31
CA LYS A 20 3.04 -16.40 -1.12
C LYS A 20 4.24 -17.16 -1.66
N TRP A 21 5.45 -16.81 -1.24
CA TRP A 21 6.69 -17.51 -1.58
C TRP A 21 6.61 -18.98 -1.16
N ASN A 22 6.33 -19.22 0.12
CA ASN A 22 6.23 -20.57 0.69
C ASN A 22 5.12 -21.40 0.04
N SER A 23 3.99 -20.75 -0.27
CA SER A 23 2.81 -21.38 -0.87
C SER A 23 2.87 -21.45 -2.40
N LYS A 24 3.94 -20.97 -3.03
CA LYS A 24 4.11 -20.86 -4.49
C LYS A 24 2.94 -20.12 -5.17
N LEU A 25 2.41 -19.09 -4.52
CA LEU A 25 1.32 -18.25 -5.02
C LEU A 25 1.86 -17.05 -5.80
N PRO A 26 1.16 -16.60 -6.84
CA PRO A 26 1.55 -15.42 -7.61
C PRO A 26 1.40 -14.11 -6.79
N ILE A 27 2.22 -13.12 -7.13
CA ILE A 27 2.12 -11.77 -6.56
C ILE A 27 0.83 -11.08 -7.04
N ASP A 28 0.57 -11.12 -8.34
CA ASP A 28 -0.66 -10.58 -8.92
C ASP A 28 -1.85 -11.51 -8.60
N ASP A 29 -2.95 -10.93 -8.13
CA ASP A 29 -4.19 -11.64 -7.80
C ASP A 29 -5.36 -10.77 -8.28
N PRO A 30 -5.70 -10.81 -9.58
CA PRO A 30 -6.69 -9.91 -10.18
C PRO A 30 -8.05 -9.94 -9.48
N VAL A 31 -8.49 -11.14 -9.07
CA VAL A 31 -9.75 -11.33 -8.35
C VAL A 31 -9.70 -10.64 -6.99
N ARG A 32 -8.60 -10.78 -6.24
CA ARG A 32 -8.46 -10.07 -4.97
C ARG A 32 -8.33 -8.57 -5.16
N GLU A 33 -7.57 -8.14 -6.16
CA GLU A 33 -7.32 -6.75 -6.50
C GLU A 33 -8.63 -6.02 -6.84
N GLU A 34 -9.50 -6.63 -7.64
CA GLU A 34 -10.83 -6.10 -7.93
C GLU A 34 -11.71 -5.99 -6.67
N ASN A 35 -11.67 -7.01 -5.80
CA ASN A 35 -12.41 -6.97 -4.54
C ASN A 35 -11.91 -5.86 -3.60
N VAL A 36 -10.59 -5.62 -3.54
CA VAL A 36 -10.01 -4.50 -2.77
C VAL A 36 -10.48 -3.18 -3.35
N LEU A 37 -10.40 -3.01 -4.67
CA LEU A 37 -10.85 -1.79 -5.34
C LEU A 37 -12.33 -1.52 -5.05
N LYS A 38 -13.21 -2.50 -5.31
CA LYS A 38 -14.66 -2.36 -5.09
C LYS A 38 -15.00 -2.00 -3.65
N ALA A 39 -14.42 -2.71 -2.68
CA ALA A 39 -14.67 -2.45 -1.26
C ALA A 39 -14.14 -1.07 -0.83
N THR A 40 -13.04 -0.62 -1.40
CA THR A 40 -12.46 0.69 -1.08
C THR A 40 -13.28 1.82 -1.69
N MET A 41 -13.72 1.67 -2.94
CA MET A 41 -14.58 2.65 -3.61
C MET A 41 -15.92 2.84 -2.90
N ALA A 42 -16.52 1.77 -2.37
CA ALA A 42 -17.75 1.87 -1.58
C ALA A 42 -17.55 2.69 -0.30
N ARG A 43 -16.40 2.51 0.38
CA ARG A 43 -16.04 3.28 1.58
C ARG A 43 -15.74 4.74 1.25
N ALA A 44 -15.02 4.99 0.16
CA ALA A 44 -14.68 6.34 -0.28
C ALA A 44 -15.94 7.17 -0.55
N ARG A 45 -16.91 6.58 -1.25
CA ARG A 45 -18.23 7.21 -1.47
C ARG A 45 -18.93 7.57 -0.16
N SER A 46 -18.89 6.66 0.82
CA SER A 46 -19.51 6.88 2.14
C SER A 46 -18.80 7.95 2.95
N ALA A 47 -17.49 8.16 2.72
CA ALA A 47 -16.67 9.18 3.37
C ALA A 47 -16.68 10.54 2.63
N GLY A 48 -17.40 10.66 1.50
CA GLY A 48 -17.41 11.88 0.70
C GLY A 48 -16.12 12.17 -0.07
N LEU A 49 -15.23 11.17 -0.18
CA LEU A 49 -13.99 11.31 -0.95
C LEU A 49 -14.31 11.24 -2.45
N ASP A 50 -13.72 12.15 -3.22
CA ASP A 50 -13.80 12.15 -4.68
C ASP A 50 -13.41 10.77 -5.26
N GLN A 51 -14.17 10.31 -6.26
CA GLN A 51 -14.04 8.95 -6.77
C GLN A 51 -12.75 8.76 -7.57
N GLU A 52 -12.29 9.78 -8.29
CA GLU A 52 -11.04 9.70 -9.04
C GLU A 52 -9.85 9.67 -8.09
N THR A 53 -9.86 10.54 -7.08
CA THR A 53 -8.86 10.56 -6.00
C THR A 53 -8.82 9.24 -5.26
N ALA A 54 -9.97 8.69 -4.88
CA ALA A 54 -10.06 7.40 -4.20
C ALA A 54 -9.51 6.25 -5.05
N ARG A 55 -9.86 6.24 -6.35
CA ARG A 55 -9.38 5.22 -7.30
C ARG A 55 -7.87 5.31 -7.49
N ARG A 56 -7.35 6.51 -7.77
CA ARG A 56 -5.90 6.77 -7.92
C ARG A 56 -5.16 6.30 -6.67
N PHE A 57 -5.64 6.73 -5.50
CA PHE A 57 -5.02 6.38 -4.23
C PHE A 57 -4.95 4.86 -4.02
N ILE A 58 -6.08 4.13 -4.12
CA ILE A 58 -6.07 2.69 -3.82
C ILE A 58 -5.29 1.88 -4.86
N VAL A 59 -5.35 2.25 -6.14
CA VAL A 59 -4.56 1.61 -7.20
C VAL A 59 -3.07 1.78 -6.91
N SER A 60 -2.63 2.98 -6.55
CA SER A 60 -1.24 3.22 -6.13
C SER A 60 -0.87 2.44 -4.87
N GLN A 61 -1.75 2.32 -3.88
CA GLN A 61 -1.50 1.48 -2.69
C GLN A 61 -1.39 -0.02 -3.03
N MET A 62 -2.06 -0.49 -4.09
CA MET A 62 -1.97 -1.87 -4.58
C MET A 62 -0.66 -2.09 -5.34
N GLU A 63 -0.26 -1.16 -6.21
CA GLU A 63 1.01 -1.23 -6.94
C GLU A 63 2.22 -1.09 -6.02
N ALA A 64 2.16 -0.21 -5.02
CA ALA A 64 3.18 -0.11 -3.97
C ALA A 64 3.33 -1.44 -3.22
N ALA A 65 2.20 -2.06 -2.83
CA ALA A 65 2.19 -3.35 -2.16
C ALA A 65 2.81 -4.48 -3.02
N LYS A 66 2.52 -4.50 -4.32
CA LYS A 66 3.16 -5.43 -5.25
C LYS A 66 4.64 -5.14 -5.42
N SER A 67 5.06 -3.88 -5.41
CA SER A 67 6.48 -3.51 -5.47
C SER A 67 7.26 -4.03 -4.25
N VAL A 68 6.69 -4.00 -3.04
CA VAL A 68 7.31 -4.62 -1.86
C VAL A 68 7.43 -6.14 -2.05
N GLN A 69 6.34 -6.80 -2.46
CA GLN A 69 6.37 -8.25 -2.67
C GLN A 69 7.41 -8.68 -3.72
N ARG A 70 7.51 -7.96 -4.84
CA ARG A 70 8.50 -8.24 -5.90
C ARG A 70 9.93 -8.11 -5.39
N TYR A 71 10.21 -7.11 -4.55
CA TYR A 71 11.53 -6.95 -3.92
C TYR A 71 11.90 -8.19 -3.08
N TYR A 72 11.01 -8.64 -2.20
CA TYR A 72 11.30 -9.80 -1.34
C TYR A 72 11.39 -11.11 -2.13
N PHE A 73 10.56 -11.30 -3.16
CA PHE A 73 10.68 -12.45 -4.06
C PHE A 73 12.06 -12.49 -4.74
N ALA A 74 12.52 -11.36 -5.29
CA ALA A 74 13.85 -11.28 -5.90
C ALA A 74 14.96 -11.54 -4.87
N LYS A 75 14.87 -10.93 -3.69
CA LYS A 75 15.82 -11.14 -2.59
C LYS A 75 15.95 -12.62 -2.20
N TRP A 76 14.83 -13.33 -2.02
CA TRP A 76 14.86 -14.74 -1.64
C TRP A 76 15.30 -15.65 -2.79
N GLN A 77 14.98 -15.28 -4.03
CA GLN A 77 15.49 -15.97 -5.21
C GLN A 77 17.02 -15.88 -5.28
N ASP A 78 17.59 -14.69 -5.13
CA ASP A 78 19.04 -14.46 -5.16
C ASP A 78 19.77 -15.19 -4.02
N GLN A 79 19.10 -15.35 -2.87
CA GLN A 79 19.60 -16.10 -1.72
C GLN A 79 19.46 -17.63 -1.87
N GLY A 80 18.78 -18.11 -2.91
CA GLY A 80 18.43 -19.53 -3.05
C GLY A 80 17.50 -20.05 -1.95
N ALA A 81 16.74 -19.16 -1.30
CA ALA A 81 15.90 -19.51 -0.16
C ALA A 81 14.65 -20.24 -0.64
N THR A 82 14.49 -21.52 -0.30
CA THR A 82 13.29 -22.30 -0.68
C THR A 82 12.09 -22.08 0.25
N HIS A 83 12.32 -21.49 1.44
CA HIS A 83 11.30 -21.25 2.45
C HIS A 83 11.68 -20.09 3.38
N VAL A 84 10.69 -19.31 3.79
CA VAL A 84 10.83 -18.18 4.73
C VAL A 84 10.08 -18.52 6.02
N THR A 85 10.77 -18.50 7.15
CA THR A 85 10.16 -18.81 8.46
C THR A 85 9.32 -17.64 8.99
N GLY A 86 8.30 -17.95 9.81
CA GLY A 86 7.52 -16.92 10.51
C GLY A 86 6.49 -16.17 9.65
N ALA A 87 6.14 -16.71 8.48
CA ALA A 87 5.06 -16.16 7.65
C ALA A 87 3.71 -16.27 8.35
N SER A 88 3.03 -15.14 8.58
CA SER A 88 1.64 -15.13 9.08
C SER A 88 0.66 -15.64 8.02
N ASP A 89 -0.49 -16.17 8.45
CA ASP A 89 -1.51 -16.66 7.50
C ASP A 89 -2.10 -15.51 6.66
N LEU A 90 -2.15 -15.71 5.34
CA LEU A 90 -2.64 -14.67 4.42
C LEU A 90 -4.14 -14.39 4.60
N VAL A 91 -4.93 -15.44 4.85
CA VAL A 91 -6.39 -15.36 4.85
C VAL A 91 -6.93 -14.93 6.20
N THR A 92 -6.48 -15.56 7.27
CA THR A 92 -7.04 -15.36 8.62
C THR A 92 -6.41 -14.20 9.37
N GLU A 93 -5.18 -13.78 9.00
CA GLU A 93 -4.47 -12.72 9.73
C GLU A 93 -4.19 -11.49 8.86
N LEU A 94 -3.47 -11.67 7.74
CA LEU A 94 -2.97 -10.52 6.96
C LEU A 94 -4.11 -9.80 6.23
N ARG A 95 -5.00 -10.52 5.54
CA ARG A 95 -6.13 -9.90 4.79
C ARG A 95 -7.04 -9.05 5.68
N PRO A 96 -7.47 -9.49 6.88
CA PRO A 96 -8.22 -8.64 7.81
C PRO A 96 -7.47 -7.38 8.23
N ARG A 97 -6.19 -7.50 8.62
CA ARG A 97 -5.36 -6.35 9.03
C ARG A 97 -5.19 -5.33 7.89
N ILE A 98 -4.88 -5.81 6.68
CA ILE A 98 -4.79 -4.97 5.48
C ILE A 98 -6.14 -4.28 5.21
N GLY A 99 -7.25 -5.01 5.33
CA GLY A 99 -8.59 -4.46 5.14
C GLY A 99 -8.93 -3.33 6.12
N ALA A 100 -8.58 -3.50 7.39
CA ALA A 100 -8.76 -2.47 8.42
C ALA A 100 -7.90 -1.23 8.15
N LEU A 101 -6.63 -1.42 7.75
CA LEU A 101 -5.74 -0.30 7.38
C LEU A 101 -6.25 0.42 6.13
N SER A 102 -6.71 -0.31 5.11
CA SER A 102 -7.32 0.29 3.91
C SER A 102 -8.55 1.15 4.25
N ALA A 103 -9.39 0.72 5.20
CA ALA A 103 -10.52 1.53 5.64
C ALA A 103 -10.08 2.83 6.34
N ARG A 104 -9.10 2.74 7.26
CA ARG A 104 -8.53 3.90 7.96
C ARG A 104 -7.84 4.87 7.01
N LEU A 105 -7.16 4.35 5.98
CA LEU A 105 -6.52 5.16 4.95
C LEU A 105 -7.53 6.00 4.17
N ILE A 106 -8.67 5.42 3.78
CA ILE A 106 -9.72 6.17 3.07
C ILE A 106 -10.33 7.26 3.96
N ALA A 107 -10.57 6.96 5.23
CA ALA A 107 -11.03 7.99 6.18
C ALA A 107 -10.00 9.13 6.29
N ALA A 108 -8.71 8.80 6.43
CA ALA A 108 -7.65 9.80 6.52
C ALA A 108 -7.48 10.62 5.22
N MET A 109 -7.72 10.03 4.05
CA MET A 109 -7.76 10.75 2.76
C MET A 109 -8.92 11.73 2.71
N ALA A 110 -10.11 11.32 3.16
CA ALA A 110 -11.30 12.18 3.20
C ALA A 110 -11.12 13.35 4.19
N GLU A 111 -10.53 13.07 5.36
CA GLU A 111 -10.23 14.09 6.38
C GLU A 111 -9.13 15.07 5.95
N GLY A 112 -8.15 14.61 5.18
CA GLY A 112 -7.03 15.44 4.73
C GLY A 112 -7.45 16.55 3.76
N GLY A 113 -8.42 16.28 2.88
CA GLY A 113 -8.97 17.26 1.95
C GLY A 113 -7.91 18.10 1.23
N SER A 114 -8.12 19.42 1.20
CA SER A 114 -7.21 20.39 0.56
C SER A 114 -5.80 20.43 1.15
N GLN A 115 -5.60 19.98 2.39
CA GLN A 115 -4.25 19.96 2.99
C GLN A 115 -3.31 19.01 2.24
N LEU A 116 -3.85 17.98 1.58
CA LEU A 116 -3.06 17.06 0.76
C LEU A 116 -2.66 17.65 -0.60
N GLU A 117 -3.25 18.78 -0.99
CA GLU A 117 -2.95 19.51 -2.22
C GLU A 117 -1.89 20.60 -2.00
N GLU A 118 -1.60 20.94 -0.73
CA GLU A 118 -0.57 21.90 -0.36
C GLU A 118 0.84 21.32 -0.52
N CYS A 119 1.81 22.16 -0.87
CA CYS A 119 3.21 21.74 -0.98
C CYS A 119 3.81 21.22 0.35
N SER A 120 3.22 21.60 1.48
CA SER A 120 3.57 21.05 2.80
C SER A 120 3.37 19.52 2.85
N ALA A 121 2.37 18.98 2.16
CA ALA A 121 2.13 17.55 2.07
C ALA A 121 3.28 16.83 1.34
N VAL A 122 3.89 17.45 0.34
CA VAL A 122 5.08 16.92 -0.37
C VAL A 122 6.23 16.75 0.61
N THR A 123 6.55 17.77 1.40
CA THR A 123 7.63 17.73 2.40
C THR A 123 7.40 16.64 3.45
N VAL A 124 6.15 16.41 3.86
CA VAL A 124 5.80 15.39 4.85
C VAL A 124 5.80 13.98 4.25
N LEU A 125 5.33 13.80 3.02
CA LEU A 125 5.10 12.48 2.43
C LEU A 125 6.32 11.97 1.64
N ARG A 126 7.06 12.82 0.93
CA ARG A 126 8.17 12.38 0.07
C ARG A 126 9.32 11.65 0.78
N PRO A 127 9.76 12.04 1.99
CA PRO A 127 10.86 11.34 2.64
C PRO A 127 10.54 9.85 2.81
N VAL A 128 11.47 8.96 2.43
CA VAL A 128 11.28 7.51 2.58
C VAL A 128 11.39 7.16 4.07
N PRO A 129 10.39 6.48 4.65
CA PRO A 129 10.44 6.09 6.05
C PRO A 129 11.50 4.98 6.26
N PRO A 130 12.19 4.94 7.43
CA PRO A 130 13.20 3.92 7.69
C PRO A 130 12.72 2.48 7.50
N ALA A 131 11.45 2.19 7.83
CA ALA A 131 10.84 0.88 7.65
C ALA A 131 10.72 0.42 6.17
N LEU A 132 10.91 1.32 5.21
CA LEU A 132 10.84 1.05 3.77
C LEU A 132 12.14 1.44 3.04
N SER A 133 13.26 1.57 3.76
CA SER A 133 14.56 1.96 3.18
C SER A 133 15.03 1.02 2.07
N ASP A 134 14.68 -0.27 2.17
CA ASP A 134 15.03 -1.30 1.20
C ASP A 134 14.13 -1.27 -0.06
N VAL A 135 12.96 -0.63 0.04
CA VAL A 135 11.93 -0.58 -1.00
C VAL A 135 11.44 0.85 -1.27
N PRO A 136 12.34 1.82 -1.54
CA PRO A 136 11.96 3.23 -1.70
C PRO A 136 10.99 3.45 -2.86
N ARG A 137 11.08 2.62 -3.92
CA ARG A 137 10.15 2.62 -5.04
C ARG A 137 8.70 2.38 -4.60
N ALA A 138 8.46 1.47 -3.65
CA ALA A 138 7.13 1.20 -3.15
C ALA A 138 6.55 2.42 -2.43
N TRP A 139 7.38 3.10 -1.63
CA TRP A 139 6.97 4.33 -0.97
C TRP A 139 6.61 5.45 -1.96
N ASN A 140 7.44 5.66 -2.98
CA ASN A 140 7.18 6.69 -3.98
C ASN A 140 5.85 6.47 -4.72
N ILE A 141 5.58 5.23 -5.17
CA ILE A 141 4.30 4.88 -5.80
C ILE A 141 3.13 5.19 -4.86
N ALA A 142 3.24 4.80 -3.58
CA ALA A 142 2.21 5.03 -2.58
C ALA A 142 1.92 6.52 -2.38
N VAL A 143 2.97 7.35 -2.34
CA VAL A 143 2.89 8.80 -2.16
C VAL A 143 2.33 9.51 -3.40
N ASP A 144 2.72 9.10 -4.61
CA ASP A 144 2.18 9.65 -5.85
C ASP A 144 0.66 9.42 -5.94
N GLY A 145 0.16 8.32 -5.38
CA GLY A 145 -1.28 8.07 -5.25
C GLY A 145 -2.03 9.06 -4.36
N VAL A 146 -1.34 9.63 -3.36
CA VAL A 146 -1.88 10.65 -2.46
C VAL A 146 -1.82 12.02 -3.12
N LEU A 147 -0.63 12.43 -3.57
CA LEU A 147 -0.37 13.79 -4.06
C LEU A 147 -0.99 14.05 -5.44
N GLY A 148 -1.17 13.02 -6.27
CA GLY A 148 -1.66 13.21 -7.63
C GLY A 148 -0.83 14.23 -8.41
N GLU A 149 -1.50 15.19 -9.06
CA GLU A 149 -0.87 16.26 -9.85
C GLU A 149 -0.10 17.27 -8.98
N HIS A 150 -0.39 17.33 -7.67
CA HIS A 150 0.28 18.24 -6.72
C HIS A 150 1.67 17.76 -6.29
N GLY A 151 2.13 16.62 -6.82
CA GLY A 151 3.43 16.04 -6.49
C GLY A 151 4.66 16.79 -7.03
N GLY A 152 4.44 17.81 -7.86
CA GLY A 152 5.47 18.61 -8.55
C GLY A 152 5.63 20.05 -8.02
N CYS A 153 5.35 20.28 -6.74
CA CYS A 153 5.64 21.58 -6.12
C CYS A 153 7.09 22.02 -6.38
N PRO A 154 7.31 23.30 -6.74
CA PRO A 154 8.63 23.85 -7.06
C PRO A 154 9.60 23.82 -5.88
#